data_AF-A0A3C0S8T1-F1
#
_entry.id   AF-A0A3C0S8T1-F1
#
_cell.length_a   1.000
_cell.length_b   1.000
_cell.length_c   1.000
_cell.angle_alpha   90.00
_cell.angle_beta   90.00
_cell.angle_gamma   90.00
#
_symmetry.space_group_name_H-M   'P 1'
#
loop_
_entity.id
_entity.type
_entity.pdbx_description
1 polymer ?
#
loop_
_entity_poly.entity_id
_entity_poly.type
_entity_poly.pdbx_seq_one_letter_code
_entity_poly.pdbx_strand_id
1 'polypeptide(L)'
;MIFNFRAIKIFTFIRFAPLFLVAASPVWADPVLFDNNPVIGIIDGKPILMDDIENAQTHELRVRLYQLQSQVLKEKIIREFTEAHPGAVQSKARTVTQADIIAFYEKTPRAKEMGSLEEMQGQLRAYLERIARAAETENKYQTALADGWARVMLTPPNDFKVVAPVGNAALWFKDGTPESRNVFVLEFSDFQCPFCKRVQPTLDKLRRRYGEDVQFGYRHFPLPFHKEAQSLAEATECARSQGKFWELQSVFYKKSAPDIKTKVLEHAKEAGIANIQEFKACWESQKHRDKVLKDISEGSQLGI
;
A
#
# COMPACT_ATOMS: atom_id res chain seq x y z
N MET A 1 71.98 -49.10 -44.42
CA MET A 1 70.81 -49.84 -43.89
C MET A 1 69.60 -49.42 -44.73
N ILE A 2 69.04 -50.36 -45.47
CA ILE A 2 67.94 -50.18 -46.42
C ILE A 2 66.64 -50.04 -45.63
N PHE A 3 65.83 -49.01 -45.87
CA PHE A 3 64.39 -49.12 -45.64
C PHE A 3 63.57 -48.39 -46.70
N ASN A 4 62.75 -49.22 -47.36
CA ASN A 4 61.66 -48.93 -48.29
C ASN A 4 60.58 -48.05 -47.64
N PHE A 5 60.03 -47.10 -48.40
CA PHE A 5 58.71 -46.54 -48.11
C PHE A 5 57.79 -46.61 -49.34
N ARG A 6 56.69 -47.35 -49.17
CA ARG A 6 55.60 -47.54 -50.12
C ARG A 6 54.81 -46.23 -50.29
N ALA A 7 54.51 -45.88 -51.54
CA ALA A 7 53.56 -44.82 -51.88
C ALA A 7 52.13 -45.31 -51.66
N ILE A 8 51.36 -44.60 -50.82
CA ILE A 8 49.91 -44.77 -50.68
C ILE A 8 49.24 -43.63 -51.45
N LYS A 9 48.50 -43.98 -52.51
CA LYS A 9 47.62 -43.03 -53.21
C LYS A 9 46.34 -42.84 -52.39
N ILE A 10 46.15 -41.64 -51.84
CA ILE A 10 44.91 -41.24 -51.18
C ILE A 10 43.99 -40.63 -52.25
N PHE A 11 42.88 -41.29 -52.53
CA PHE A 11 41.78 -40.74 -53.31
C PHE A 11 40.97 -39.79 -52.42
N THR A 12 41.04 -38.49 -52.70
CA THR A 12 40.24 -37.48 -52.01
C THR A 12 38.81 -37.48 -52.57
N PHE A 13 37.87 -38.10 -51.86
CA PHE A 13 36.44 -37.92 -52.09
C PHE A 13 36.01 -36.58 -51.48
N ILE A 14 35.76 -35.56 -52.31
CA ILE A 14 35.16 -34.30 -51.89
C ILE A 14 33.67 -34.58 -51.61
N ARG A 15 33.28 -34.67 -50.33
CA ARG A 15 31.88 -34.62 -49.91
C ARG A 15 31.42 -33.17 -49.92
N PHE A 16 30.52 -32.81 -50.84
CA PHE A 16 29.73 -31.59 -50.73
C PHE A 16 28.80 -31.71 -49.50
N ALA A 17 29.06 -30.93 -48.46
CA ALA A 17 28.10 -30.70 -47.38
C ALA A 17 27.12 -29.59 -47.85
N PRO A 18 25.79 -29.78 -47.69
CA PRO A 18 24.85 -28.73 -48.05
C PRO A 18 24.99 -27.60 -47.04
N LEU A 19 25.29 -26.40 -47.53
CA LEU A 19 25.26 -25.18 -46.74
C LEU A 19 23.79 -24.90 -46.37
N PHE A 20 23.35 -25.33 -45.18
CA PHE A 20 22.13 -24.81 -44.59
C PHE A 20 22.41 -23.37 -44.15
N LEU A 21 21.94 -22.42 -44.95
CA LEU A 21 21.73 -21.05 -44.51
C LEU A 21 20.71 -21.09 -43.37
N VAL A 22 21.20 -21.15 -42.13
CA VAL A 22 20.41 -20.77 -40.96
C VAL A 22 20.20 -19.27 -41.11
N ALA A 23 19.03 -18.88 -41.63
CA ALA A 23 18.56 -17.53 -41.51
C ALA A 23 18.45 -17.26 -40.00
N ALA A 24 19.45 -16.59 -39.44
CA ALA A 24 19.33 -16.00 -38.12
C ALA A 24 18.23 -14.95 -38.23
N SER A 25 17.00 -15.34 -37.87
CA SER A 25 15.94 -14.40 -37.60
C SER A 25 16.53 -13.35 -36.67
N PRO A 26 16.48 -12.05 -37.01
CA PRO A 26 16.97 -11.04 -36.08
C PRO A 26 16.19 -11.26 -34.79
N VAL A 27 16.92 -11.59 -33.71
CA VAL A 27 16.39 -11.46 -32.36
C VAL A 27 16.19 -9.97 -32.22
N TRP A 28 14.99 -9.50 -32.54
CA TRP A 28 14.55 -8.17 -32.19
C TRP A 28 14.72 -8.12 -30.68
N ALA A 29 15.75 -7.44 -30.19
CA ALA A 29 15.71 -6.95 -28.83
C ALA A 29 14.45 -6.09 -28.79
N ASP A 30 13.43 -6.57 -28.05
CA ASP A 30 12.21 -5.82 -27.84
C ASP A 30 12.63 -4.39 -27.49
N PRO A 31 12.16 -3.35 -28.21
CA PRO A 31 12.44 -1.98 -27.79
C PRO A 31 12.00 -1.84 -26.33
N VAL A 32 12.68 -1.02 -25.54
CA VAL A 32 12.23 -0.70 -24.17
C VAL A 32 10.93 0.10 -24.33
N LEU A 33 9.81 -0.62 -24.44
CA LEU A 33 8.53 -0.12 -24.94
C LEU A 33 7.73 0.61 -23.87
N PHE A 34 8.13 0.53 -22.61
CA PHE A 34 7.59 1.28 -21.48
C PHE A 34 8.59 1.22 -20.33
N ASP A 35 8.94 2.38 -19.78
CA ASP A 35 9.72 2.51 -18.55
C ASP A 35 8.82 3.17 -17.50
N ASN A 36 8.59 2.48 -16.38
CA ASN A 36 7.78 3.02 -15.29
C ASN A 36 8.54 4.01 -14.42
N ASN A 37 9.86 4.13 -14.59
CA ASN A 37 10.70 5.11 -13.92
C ASN A 37 11.66 5.80 -14.90
N PRO A 38 11.13 6.54 -15.88
CA PRO A 38 11.95 7.13 -16.93
C PRO A 38 12.86 8.23 -16.38
N VAL A 39 13.97 8.48 -17.10
CA VAL A 39 14.75 9.71 -16.92
C VAL A 39 13.90 10.91 -17.37
N ILE A 40 13.63 11.83 -16.45
CA ILE A 40 12.82 13.03 -16.69
C ILE A 40 13.65 14.32 -16.74
N GLY A 41 14.93 14.25 -16.38
CA GLY A 41 15.84 15.40 -16.40
C GLY A 41 17.29 14.99 -16.25
N ILE A 42 18.19 15.95 -16.43
CA ILE A 42 19.63 15.78 -16.22
C ILE A 42 20.16 17.04 -15.52
N ILE A 43 20.88 16.88 -14.41
CA ILE A 43 21.56 17.97 -13.68
C ILE A 43 23.05 17.62 -13.57
N ASP A 44 23.94 18.44 -14.14
CA ASP A 44 25.38 18.22 -14.16
C ASP A 44 25.79 16.82 -14.66
N GLY A 45 25.09 16.31 -15.68
CA GLY A 45 25.31 14.99 -16.25
C GLY A 45 24.74 13.82 -15.42
N LYS A 46 24.11 14.09 -14.27
CA LYS A 46 23.39 13.07 -13.49
C LYS A 46 21.93 13.01 -13.92
N PRO A 47 21.40 11.84 -14.32
CA PRO A 47 19.99 11.69 -14.63
C PRO A 47 19.14 11.88 -13.37
N ILE A 48 17.98 12.50 -13.55
CA ILE A 48 16.89 12.56 -12.58
C ILE A 48 15.80 11.63 -13.08
N LEU A 49 15.44 10.64 -12.29
CA LEU A 49 14.39 9.66 -12.55
C LEU A 49 13.04 10.19 -12.06
N MET A 50 11.94 9.64 -12.59
CA MET A 50 10.58 10.00 -12.14
C MET A 50 10.41 9.81 -10.62
N ASP A 51 10.97 8.73 -10.08
CA ASP A 51 10.87 8.41 -8.66
C ASP A 51 11.69 9.39 -7.79
N ASP A 52 12.71 10.08 -8.34
CA ASP A 52 13.52 11.05 -7.59
C ASP A 52 12.72 12.30 -7.17
N ILE A 53 11.63 12.60 -7.87
CA ILE A 53 10.74 13.73 -7.57
C ILE A 53 9.43 13.27 -6.92
N GLU A 54 9.28 11.98 -6.66
CA GLU A 54 8.04 11.42 -6.16
C GLU A 54 7.82 11.78 -4.68
N ASN A 55 6.59 12.19 -4.37
CA ASN A 55 6.07 12.34 -3.03
C ASN A 55 4.72 11.61 -2.91
N ALA A 56 4.14 11.56 -1.72
CA ALA A 56 2.90 10.82 -1.48
C ALA A 56 1.77 11.22 -2.43
N GLN A 57 1.59 12.53 -2.67
CA GLN A 57 0.54 13.05 -3.54
C GLN A 57 0.78 12.65 -5.01
N THR A 58 2.01 12.82 -5.52
CA THR A 58 2.31 12.45 -6.90
C THR A 58 2.24 10.94 -7.10
N HIS A 59 2.65 10.15 -6.10
CA HIS A 59 2.56 8.70 -6.12
C HIS A 59 1.10 8.24 -6.17
N GLU A 60 0.23 8.76 -5.30
CA GLU A 60 -1.19 8.44 -5.32
C GLU A 60 -1.82 8.72 -6.68
N LEU A 61 -1.49 9.87 -7.28
CA LEU A 61 -1.96 10.24 -8.61
C LEU A 61 -1.42 9.30 -9.70
N ARG A 62 -0.15 8.88 -9.61
CA ARG A 62 0.43 7.89 -10.54
C ARG A 62 -0.24 6.52 -10.41
N VAL A 63 -0.52 6.06 -9.19
CA VAL A 63 -1.27 4.81 -8.96
C VAL A 63 -2.66 4.91 -9.56
N ARG A 64 -3.37 6.02 -9.34
CA ARG A 64 -4.69 6.26 -9.91
C ARG A 64 -4.67 6.32 -11.44
N LEU A 65 -3.67 6.98 -12.02
CA LEU A 65 -3.47 7.04 -13.46
C LEU A 65 -3.22 5.64 -14.03
N TYR A 66 -2.34 4.86 -13.40
CA TYR A 66 -2.07 3.47 -13.79
C TYR A 66 -3.34 2.61 -13.75
N GLN A 67 -4.17 2.74 -12.71
CA GLN A 67 -5.44 2.01 -12.60
C GLN A 67 -6.39 2.33 -13.77
N LEU A 68 -6.55 3.62 -14.09
CA LEU A 68 -7.38 4.07 -15.20
C LEU A 68 -6.85 3.59 -16.55
N GLN A 69 -5.54 3.73 -16.78
CA GLN A 69 -4.87 3.27 -18.00
C GLN A 69 -5.00 1.76 -18.16
N SER A 70 -4.82 0.99 -17.08
CA SER A 70 -4.97 -0.46 -17.07
C SER A 70 -6.39 -0.89 -17.43
N GLN A 71 -7.40 -0.18 -16.93
CA GLN A 71 -8.80 -0.44 -17.26
C GLN A 71 -9.08 -0.16 -18.75
N VAL A 72 -8.69 1.01 -19.26
CA VAL A 72 -8.94 1.38 -20.65
C VAL A 72 -8.15 0.49 -21.62
N LEU A 73 -6.91 0.11 -21.26
CA LEU A 73 -6.11 -0.84 -22.04
C LEU A 73 -6.79 -2.21 -22.11
N LYS A 74 -7.31 -2.71 -20.99
CA LYS A 74 -8.08 -3.95 -20.93
C LYS A 74 -9.30 -3.91 -21.85
N GLU A 75 -10.09 -2.84 -21.78
CA GLU A 75 -11.27 -2.66 -22.63
C GLU A 75 -10.90 -2.62 -24.13
N LYS A 76 -9.78 -1.96 -24.47
CA LYS A 76 -9.25 -1.93 -25.84
C LYS A 76 -8.82 -3.32 -26.32
N ILE A 77 -8.08 -4.07 -25.50
CA ILE A 77 -7.63 -5.43 -25.81
C ILE A 77 -8.84 -6.33 -26.08
N ILE A 78 -9.85 -6.30 -25.20
CA ILE A 78 -11.05 -7.14 -25.35
C ILE A 78 -11.83 -6.79 -26.63
N ARG A 79 -11.97 -5.49 -26.93
CA ARG A 79 -12.67 -5.05 -28.14
C ARG A 79 -11.97 -5.56 -29.40
N GLU A 80 -10.67 -5.30 -29.54
CA GLU A 80 -9.90 -5.73 -30.71
C GLU A 80 -9.83 -7.26 -30.80
N PHE A 81 -9.73 -7.95 -29.67
CA PHE A 81 -9.77 -9.41 -29.61
C PHE A 81 -11.10 -9.98 -30.11
N THR A 82 -12.23 -9.40 -29.67
CA THR A 82 -13.57 -9.87 -30.06
C THR A 82 -13.84 -9.62 -31.55
N GLU A 83 -13.34 -8.51 -32.10
CA GLU A 83 -13.45 -8.19 -33.52
C GLU A 83 -12.60 -9.13 -34.41
N ALA A 84 -11.37 -9.43 -34.00
CA ALA A 84 -10.46 -10.25 -34.79
C ALA A 84 -10.77 -11.76 -34.72
N HIS A 85 -11.36 -12.25 -33.63
CA HIS A 85 -11.59 -13.68 -33.40
C HIS A 85 -13.02 -13.98 -32.92
N PRO A 86 -14.03 -13.82 -33.81
CA PRO A 86 -15.42 -14.14 -33.50
C PRO A 86 -15.57 -15.65 -33.26
N GLY A 87 -15.45 -16.07 -32.00
CA GLY A 87 -15.56 -17.47 -31.58
C GLY A 87 -14.48 -17.94 -30.60
N ALA A 88 -13.32 -17.27 -30.54
CA ALA A 88 -12.29 -17.57 -29.53
C ALA A 88 -12.71 -17.16 -28.12
N VAL A 89 -13.71 -16.29 -28.02
CA VAL A 89 -14.16 -15.64 -26.78
C VAL A 89 -15.52 -16.18 -26.35
N GLN A 90 -15.69 -17.51 -26.32
CA GLN A 90 -16.92 -18.13 -25.82
C GLN A 90 -16.94 -18.15 -24.29
N SER A 91 -17.01 -16.97 -23.70
CA SER A 91 -17.33 -16.77 -22.30
C SER A 91 -18.61 -15.96 -22.25
N LYS A 92 -19.64 -16.50 -21.59
CA LYS A 92 -20.91 -15.80 -21.33
C LYS A 92 -20.96 -15.52 -19.84
N ALA A 93 -21.40 -14.32 -19.44
CA ALA A 93 -21.66 -14.03 -18.04
C ALA A 93 -22.54 -15.12 -17.45
N ARG A 94 -22.14 -15.60 -16.28
CA ARG A 94 -22.97 -16.48 -15.47
C ARG A 94 -24.32 -15.80 -15.24
N THR A 95 -25.40 -16.53 -15.50
CA THR A 95 -26.75 -16.07 -15.16
C THR A 95 -26.90 -15.97 -13.65
N VAL A 96 -27.37 -14.81 -13.16
CA VAL A 96 -27.70 -14.62 -11.74
C VAL A 96 -29.02 -15.30 -11.44
N THR A 97 -28.98 -16.25 -10.50
CA THR A 97 -30.17 -17.01 -10.09
C THR A 97 -30.86 -16.37 -8.89
N GLN A 98 -32.11 -16.80 -8.63
CA GLN A 98 -32.82 -16.39 -7.41
C GLN A 98 -32.08 -16.85 -6.14
N ALA A 99 -31.45 -18.02 -6.18
CA ALA A 99 -30.65 -18.55 -5.07
C ALA A 99 -29.44 -17.65 -4.78
N ASP A 100 -28.80 -17.08 -5.80
CA ASP A 100 -27.67 -16.17 -5.63
C ASP A 100 -28.08 -14.87 -4.91
N ILE A 101 -29.27 -14.35 -5.23
CA ILE A 101 -29.81 -13.14 -4.60
C ILE A 101 -30.12 -13.41 -3.12
N ILE A 102 -30.79 -14.52 -2.83
CA ILE A 102 -31.10 -14.95 -1.45
C ILE A 102 -29.80 -15.11 -0.66
N ALA A 103 -28.82 -15.85 -1.20
CA ALA A 103 -27.56 -16.10 -0.54
C ALA A 103 -26.76 -14.82 -0.27
N PHE A 104 -26.77 -13.86 -1.20
CA PHE A 104 -26.12 -12.58 -1.01
C PHE A 104 -26.80 -11.72 0.06
N TYR A 105 -28.14 -11.65 0.05
CA TYR A 105 -28.92 -10.93 1.05
C TYR A 105 -28.70 -11.48 2.45
N GLU A 106 -28.73 -12.81 2.61
CA GLU A 106 -28.53 -13.46 3.91
C GLU A 106 -27.14 -13.21 4.51
N LYS A 107 -26.12 -13.13 3.66
CA LYS A 107 -24.72 -12.91 4.05
C LYS A 107 -24.34 -11.44 4.23
N THR A 108 -25.25 -10.50 3.93
CA THR A 108 -24.96 -9.07 3.96
C THR A 108 -25.82 -8.36 5.00
N PRO A 109 -25.37 -8.23 6.27
CA PRO A 109 -26.16 -7.63 7.34
C PRO A 109 -26.72 -6.25 6.99
N ARG A 110 -25.90 -5.41 6.34
CA ARG A 110 -26.28 -4.07 5.90
C ARG A 110 -27.38 -4.07 4.83
N ALA A 111 -27.51 -5.13 4.04
CA ALA A 111 -28.61 -5.24 3.07
C ALA A 111 -29.96 -5.40 3.79
N LYS A 112 -29.98 -6.11 4.93
CA LYS A 112 -31.17 -6.30 5.77
C LYS A 112 -31.61 -5.01 6.47
N GLU A 113 -30.68 -4.07 6.68
CA GLU A 113 -30.98 -2.73 7.20
C GLU A 113 -31.61 -1.81 6.13
N MET A 114 -31.42 -2.10 4.85
CA MET A 114 -31.86 -1.25 3.73
C MET A 114 -33.27 -1.59 3.22
N GLY A 115 -33.83 -2.74 3.60
CA GLY A 115 -35.17 -3.18 3.20
C GLY A 115 -35.31 -4.70 3.23
N SER A 116 -36.53 -5.19 3.02
CA SER A 116 -36.80 -6.62 2.86
C SER A 116 -36.18 -7.18 1.58
N LEU A 117 -36.03 -8.51 1.52
CA LEU A 117 -35.53 -9.20 0.33
C LEU A 117 -36.40 -8.87 -0.90
N GLU A 118 -37.72 -8.81 -0.75
CA GLU A 118 -38.66 -8.53 -1.83
C GLU A 118 -38.45 -7.13 -2.41
N GLU A 119 -38.31 -6.12 -1.55
CA GLU A 119 -38.04 -4.74 -1.94
C GLU A 119 -36.68 -4.59 -2.64
N MET A 120 -35.67 -5.33 -2.16
CA MET A 120 -34.29 -5.18 -2.61
C MET A 120 -33.91 -6.09 -3.80
N GLN A 121 -34.71 -7.11 -4.10
CA GLN A 121 -34.38 -8.17 -5.07
C GLN A 121 -33.93 -7.62 -6.44
N GLY A 122 -34.62 -6.59 -6.95
CA GLY A 122 -34.26 -5.97 -8.24
C GLY A 122 -32.88 -5.33 -8.22
N GLN A 123 -32.57 -4.56 -7.18
CA GLN A 123 -31.27 -3.90 -7.01
C GLN A 123 -30.14 -4.93 -6.81
N LEU A 124 -30.38 -5.96 -5.99
CA LEU A 124 -29.43 -7.04 -5.74
C LEU A 124 -29.14 -7.83 -7.02
N ARG A 125 -30.18 -8.13 -7.82
CA ARG A 125 -29.99 -8.77 -9.13
C ARG A 125 -29.11 -7.93 -10.04
N ALA A 126 -29.44 -6.65 -10.22
CA ALA A 126 -28.67 -5.75 -11.07
C ALA A 126 -27.19 -5.63 -10.62
N TYR A 127 -26.97 -5.58 -9.30
CA TYR A 127 -25.63 -5.58 -8.71
C TYR A 127 -24.85 -6.87 -9.01
N LEU A 128 -25.44 -8.04 -8.74
CA LEU A 128 -24.82 -9.34 -9.00
C LEU A 128 -24.57 -9.57 -10.49
N GLU A 129 -25.46 -9.11 -11.36
CA GLU A 129 -25.26 -9.20 -12.80
C GLU A 129 -24.10 -8.32 -13.27
N ARG A 130 -23.92 -7.14 -12.68
CA ARG A 130 -22.74 -6.30 -12.95
C ARG A 130 -21.45 -7.01 -12.52
N ILE A 131 -21.44 -7.69 -11.38
CA ILE A 131 -20.30 -8.51 -10.95
C ILE A 131 -20.05 -9.65 -11.93
N ALA A 132 -21.08 -10.39 -12.35
CA ALA A 132 -20.96 -11.50 -13.27
C ALA A 132 -20.38 -11.05 -14.63
N ARG A 133 -20.84 -9.90 -15.16
CA ARG A 133 -20.30 -9.28 -16.38
C ARG A 133 -18.84 -8.82 -16.21
N ALA A 134 -18.49 -8.26 -15.06
CA ALA A 134 -17.11 -7.86 -14.77
C ALA A 134 -16.18 -9.09 -14.70
N ALA A 135 -16.61 -10.18 -14.06
CA ALA A 135 -15.87 -11.44 -14.00
C ALA A 135 -15.69 -12.09 -15.39
N GLU A 136 -16.73 -12.05 -16.22
CA GLU A 136 -16.64 -12.47 -17.62
C GLU A 136 -15.59 -11.65 -18.38
N THR A 137 -15.65 -10.33 -18.27
CA THR A 137 -14.70 -9.39 -18.89
C THR A 137 -13.26 -9.70 -18.47
N GLU A 138 -13.06 -9.95 -17.18
CA GLU A 138 -11.75 -10.35 -16.63
C GLU A 138 -11.27 -11.68 -17.24
N ASN A 139 -12.13 -12.70 -17.29
CA ASN A 139 -11.77 -13.99 -17.88
C ASN A 139 -11.36 -13.85 -19.34
N LYS A 140 -12.09 -13.05 -20.13
CA LYS A 140 -11.75 -12.78 -21.54
C LYS A 140 -10.38 -12.14 -21.68
N TYR A 141 -10.09 -11.15 -20.85
CA TYR A 141 -8.79 -10.50 -20.79
C TYR A 141 -7.67 -11.49 -20.44
N GLN A 142 -7.86 -12.32 -19.41
CA GLN A 142 -6.88 -13.32 -19.01
C GLN A 142 -6.63 -14.38 -20.10
N THR A 143 -7.66 -14.83 -20.82
CA THR A 143 -7.50 -15.72 -21.98
C THR A 143 -6.69 -15.06 -23.09
N ALA A 144 -6.96 -13.79 -23.41
CA ALA A 144 -6.21 -13.05 -24.42
C ALA A 144 -4.71 -12.95 -24.07
N LEU A 145 -4.37 -12.82 -22.78
CA LEU A 145 -2.97 -12.85 -22.32
C LEU A 145 -2.37 -14.26 -22.37
N ALA A 146 -3.09 -15.26 -21.88
CA ALA A 146 -2.60 -16.65 -21.75
C ALA A 146 -2.28 -17.29 -23.11
N ASP A 147 -3.10 -17.02 -24.12
CA ASP A 147 -2.92 -17.52 -25.48
C ASP A 147 -1.90 -16.69 -26.28
N GLY A 148 -1.30 -15.66 -25.68
CA GLY A 148 -0.28 -14.81 -26.30
C GLY A 148 -0.80 -13.75 -27.27
N TRP A 149 -2.12 -13.53 -27.34
CA TRP A 149 -2.74 -12.56 -28.25
C TRP A 149 -2.52 -11.11 -27.82
N ALA A 150 -2.34 -10.88 -26.53
CA ALA A 150 -2.02 -9.58 -25.99
C ALA A 150 -0.81 -9.67 -25.05
N ARG A 151 0.08 -8.69 -25.15
CA ARG A 151 1.17 -8.48 -24.21
C ARG A 151 1.01 -7.10 -23.59
N VAL A 152 0.90 -7.06 -22.27
CA VAL A 152 0.72 -5.81 -21.53
C VAL A 152 2.06 -5.38 -20.97
N MET A 153 2.56 -4.25 -21.48
CA MET A 153 3.82 -3.64 -21.06
C MET A 153 3.63 -2.56 -19.99
N LEU A 154 2.38 -2.13 -19.76
CA LEU A 154 2.04 -1.17 -18.71
C LEU A 154 2.30 -1.81 -17.34
N THR A 155 3.22 -1.25 -16.58
CA THR A 155 3.56 -1.69 -15.23
C THR A 155 3.12 -0.65 -14.19
N PRO A 156 2.84 -1.07 -12.95
CA PRO A 156 2.55 -0.13 -11.88
C PRO A 156 3.75 0.80 -11.61
N PRO A 157 3.52 2.00 -11.03
CA PRO A 157 4.59 2.78 -10.43
C PRO A 157 5.39 1.94 -9.43
N ASN A 158 6.67 2.24 -9.26
CA ASN A 158 7.48 1.60 -8.23
C ASN A 158 6.92 1.90 -6.83
N ASP A 159 7.20 1.01 -5.88
CA ASP A 159 6.78 1.22 -4.49
C ASP A 159 7.36 2.54 -3.96
N PHE A 160 6.49 3.43 -3.51
CA PHE A 160 6.90 4.68 -2.90
C PHE A 160 7.43 4.43 -1.49
N LYS A 161 8.75 4.55 -1.34
CA LYS A 161 9.43 4.39 -0.06
C LYS A 161 9.51 5.73 0.67
N VAL A 162 8.54 6.00 1.52
CA VAL A 162 8.61 7.11 2.48
C VAL A 162 9.61 6.77 3.57
N VAL A 163 10.70 7.55 3.68
CA VAL A 163 11.60 7.49 4.83
C VAL A 163 11.11 8.46 5.89
N ALA A 164 10.37 7.95 6.87
CA ALA A 164 9.93 8.74 8.01
C ALA A 164 11.05 8.79 9.08
N PRO A 165 11.60 9.97 9.43
CA PRO A 165 12.56 10.05 10.52
C PRO A 165 11.86 9.73 11.85
N VAL A 166 12.54 8.97 12.71
CA VAL A 166 12.04 8.65 14.06
C VAL A 166 11.87 9.92 14.90
N GLY A 167 12.81 10.87 14.75
CA GLY A 167 12.71 12.22 15.29
C GLY A 167 12.30 12.25 16.75
N ASN A 168 11.16 12.90 17.01
CA ASN A 168 10.63 13.15 18.35
C ASN A 168 9.70 12.05 18.89
N ALA A 169 9.53 10.96 18.14
CA ALA A 169 8.57 9.91 18.45
C ALA A 169 8.72 9.39 19.89
N ALA A 170 7.60 9.08 20.53
CA ALA A 170 7.60 8.30 21.75
C ALA A 170 7.84 6.83 21.37
N LEU A 171 8.99 6.30 21.80
CA LEU A 171 9.39 4.91 21.54
C LEU A 171 8.83 3.98 22.62
N TRP A 172 8.36 2.82 22.20
CA TRP A 172 7.86 1.79 23.10
C TRP A 172 8.99 1.21 23.95
N PHE A 173 10.02 0.68 23.29
CA PHE A 173 11.30 0.34 23.90
C PHE A 173 12.23 1.54 23.91
N LYS A 174 12.88 1.82 25.05
CA LYS A 174 13.79 2.96 25.26
C LYS A 174 15.27 2.59 25.15
N ASP A 175 15.57 1.29 25.09
CA ASP A 175 16.88 0.68 25.28
C ASP A 175 17.63 0.38 23.98
N GLY A 176 17.06 0.72 22.81
CA GLY A 176 17.71 0.51 21.51
C GLY A 176 17.93 1.82 20.76
N THR A 177 19.01 1.88 19.97
CA THR A 177 19.03 2.79 18.82
C THR A 177 17.91 2.36 17.87
N PRO A 178 17.22 3.28 17.16
CA PRO A 178 16.16 2.87 16.24
C PRO A 178 16.59 1.86 15.16
N GLU A 179 17.90 1.75 14.93
CA GLU A 179 18.56 0.82 14.01
C GLU A 179 18.69 -0.60 14.55
N SER A 180 18.50 -0.83 15.85
CA SER A 180 18.70 -2.15 16.46
C SER A 180 17.59 -3.15 16.15
N ARG A 181 16.52 -2.72 15.47
CA ARG A 181 15.35 -3.54 15.14
C ARG A 181 15.05 -3.46 13.64
N ASN A 182 14.82 -4.61 13.02
CA ASN A 182 14.65 -4.73 11.56
C ASN A 182 13.35 -4.12 11.03
N VAL A 183 12.36 -3.95 11.91
CA VAL A 183 11.04 -3.42 11.55
C VAL A 183 10.65 -2.33 12.53
N PHE A 184 10.21 -1.20 11.99
CA PHE A 184 9.71 -0.06 12.75
C PHE A 184 8.28 0.26 12.33
N VAL A 185 7.37 0.36 13.31
CA VAL A 185 6.00 0.84 13.12
C VAL A 185 5.88 2.22 13.78
N LEU A 186 5.85 3.26 12.96
CA LEU A 186 5.66 4.65 13.41
C LEU A 186 4.21 5.06 13.20
N GLU A 187 3.47 5.26 14.28
CA GLU A 187 2.08 5.72 14.26
C GLU A 187 2.04 7.25 14.35
N PHE A 188 1.44 7.92 13.37
CA PHE A 188 0.98 9.30 13.48
C PHE A 188 -0.49 9.29 13.87
N SER A 189 -0.85 9.94 14.98
CA SER A 189 -2.19 9.76 15.53
C SER A 189 -2.75 10.97 16.28
N ASP A 190 -4.08 10.95 16.38
CA ASP A 190 -4.94 11.95 17.01
C ASP A 190 -5.86 11.30 18.06
N PHE A 191 -5.95 11.89 19.26
CA PHE A 191 -6.75 11.38 20.37
C PHE A 191 -8.28 11.52 20.20
N GLN A 192 -8.76 12.37 19.30
CA GLN A 192 -10.16 12.52 18.94
C GLN A 192 -10.54 11.73 17.69
N CYS A 193 -9.58 11.20 16.94
CA CYS A 193 -9.86 10.41 15.74
C CYS A 193 -10.42 9.02 16.10
N PRO A 194 -11.64 8.65 15.63
CA PRO A 194 -12.24 7.36 15.94
C PRO A 194 -11.50 6.18 15.30
N PHE A 195 -10.77 6.40 14.21
CA PHE A 195 -9.95 5.35 13.56
C PHE A 195 -8.65 5.10 14.34
N CYS A 196 -7.99 6.16 14.81
CA CYS A 196 -6.86 6.07 15.72
C CYS A 196 -7.21 5.28 16.99
N LYS A 197 -8.37 5.57 17.60
CA LYS A 197 -8.88 4.78 18.73
C LYS A 197 -9.09 3.31 18.37
N ARG A 198 -9.67 3.03 17.20
CA ARG A 198 -10.03 1.68 16.76
C ARG A 198 -8.81 0.80 16.50
N VAL A 199 -7.67 1.37 16.08
CA VAL A 199 -6.47 0.58 15.76
C VAL A 199 -5.65 0.17 16.98
N GLN A 200 -5.78 0.87 18.13
CA GLN A 200 -4.99 0.61 19.34
C GLN A 200 -5.01 -0.86 19.82
N PRO A 201 -6.16 -1.57 19.88
CA PRO A 201 -6.16 -2.98 20.28
C PRO A 201 -5.36 -3.89 19.33
N THR A 202 -5.28 -3.53 18.04
CA THR A 202 -4.45 -4.25 17.06
C THR A 202 -2.98 -3.97 17.31
N LEU A 203 -2.59 -2.70 17.51
CA LEU A 203 -1.20 -2.34 17.83
C LEU A 203 -0.72 -3.01 19.12
N ASP A 204 -1.58 -3.09 20.14
CA ASP A 204 -1.28 -3.80 21.39
C ASP A 204 -1.05 -5.30 21.19
N LYS A 205 -1.82 -5.94 20.28
CA LYS A 205 -1.58 -7.34 19.91
C LYS A 205 -0.25 -7.51 19.19
N LEU A 206 0.12 -6.56 18.30
CA LEU A 206 1.39 -6.60 17.58
C LEU A 206 2.57 -6.41 18.53
N ARG A 207 2.52 -5.42 19.44
CA ARG A 207 3.53 -5.18 20.49
C ARG A 207 3.77 -6.44 21.33
N ARG A 208 2.70 -7.13 21.74
CA ARG A 208 2.80 -8.39 22.51
C ARG A 208 3.33 -9.56 21.68
N ARG A 209 2.92 -9.67 20.41
CA ARG A 209 3.28 -10.80 19.55
C ARG A 209 4.74 -10.77 19.13
N TYR A 210 5.24 -9.58 18.78
CA TYR A 210 6.57 -9.42 18.21
C TYR A 210 7.62 -8.98 19.23
N GLY A 211 7.21 -8.55 20.43
CA GLY A 211 8.14 -8.21 21.50
C GLY A 211 9.22 -7.24 21.02
N GLU A 212 10.48 -7.60 21.24
CA GLU A 212 11.64 -6.79 20.89
C GLU A 212 12.02 -6.82 19.41
N ASP A 213 11.42 -7.69 18.57
CA ASP A 213 11.72 -7.77 17.14
C ASP A 213 11.25 -6.55 16.35
N VAL A 214 10.25 -5.83 16.88
CA VAL A 214 9.61 -4.68 16.23
C VAL A 214 9.64 -3.47 17.15
N GLN A 215 10.17 -2.35 16.66
CA GLN A 215 10.07 -1.08 17.36
C GLN A 215 8.72 -0.41 17.05
N PHE A 216 8.03 0.05 18.08
CA PHE A 216 6.86 0.91 17.93
C PHE A 216 7.21 2.33 18.34
N GLY A 217 6.79 3.29 17.52
CA GLY A 217 6.90 4.72 17.76
C GLY A 217 5.54 5.39 17.63
N TYR A 218 5.34 6.47 18.36
CA TYR A 218 4.13 7.30 18.28
C TYR A 218 4.52 8.76 18.04
N ARG A 219 3.81 9.43 17.13
CA ARG A 219 3.88 10.86 16.85
C ARG A 219 2.50 11.48 16.84
N HIS A 220 2.43 12.74 17.27
CA HIS A 220 1.18 13.46 17.34
C HIS A 220 0.80 14.03 15.98
N PHE A 221 -0.44 13.81 15.54
CA PHE A 221 -0.99 14.40 14.32
C PHE A 221 -2.42 14.92 14.56
N PRO A 222 -2.62 15.86 15.50
CA PRO A 222 -3.92 16.40 15.79
C PRO A 222 -4.47 17.17 14.58
N LEU A 223 -5.64 16.76 14.10
CA LEU A 223 -6.28 17.35 12.93
C LEU A 223 -6.92 18.70 13.31
N PRO A 224 -6.91 19.70 12.40
CA PRO A 224 -7.35 21.06 12.73
C PRO A 224 -8.83 21.16 13.14
N PHE A 225 -9.66 20.20 12.74
CA PHE A 225 -11.08 20.13 13.13
C PHE A 225 -11.31 19.42 14.48
N HIS A 226 -10.28 18.79 15.06
CA HIS A 226 -10.31 18.17 16.38
C HIS A 226 -9.77 19.16 17.43
N LYS A 227 -10.69 20.00 17.93
CA LYS A 227 -10.39 21.16 18.80
C LYS A 227 -9.54 20.86 20.04
N GLU A 228 -9.59 19.64 20.56
CA GLU A 228 -8.92 19.23 21.79
C GLU A 228 -7.69 18.36 21.53
N ALA A 229 -7.55 17.80 20.33
CA ALA A 229 -6.50 16.82 20.02
C ALA A 229 -5.10 17.39 20.27
N GLN A 230 -4.87 18.67 19.93
CA GLN A 230 -3.60 19.32 20.21
C GLN A 230 -3.32 19.42 21.72
N SER A 231 -4.30 19.86 22.51
CA SER A 231 -4.13 19.97 23.97
C SER A 231 -3.87 18.61 24.62
N LEU A 232 -4.49 17.54 24.11
CA LEU A 232 -4.29 16.17 24.58
C LEU A 232 -2.92 15.60 24.16
N ALA A 233 -2.44 15.95 22.97
CA ALA A 233 -1.07 15.66 22.54
C ALA A 233 -0.05 16.30 23.49
N GLU A 234 -0.22 17.60 23.78
CA GLU A 234 0.63 18.32 24.73
C GLU A 234 0.57 17.72 26.14
N ALA A 235 -0.62 17.35 26.62
CA ALA A 235 -0.80 16.64 27.89
C ALA A 235 -0.03 15.31 27.92
N THR A 236 -0.07 14.54 26.83
CA THR A 236 0.64 13.24 26.75
C THR A 236 2.16 13.43 26.76
N GLU A 237 2.68 14.49 26.13
CA GLU A 237 4.09 14.85 26.22
C GLU A 237 4.48 15.35 27.62
N CYS A 238 3.60 16.06 28.34
CA CYS A 238 3.80 16.37 29.75
C CYS A 238 3.79 15.11 30.64
N ALA A 239 3.04 14.06 30.30
CA ALA A 239 3.13 12.77 30.99
C ALA A 239 4.45 12.05 30.67
N ARG A 240 5.00 12.23 29.47
CA ARG A 240 6.27 11.64 29.04
C ARG A 240 7.45 12.05 29.92
N SER A 241 7.48 13.30 30.39
CA SER A 241 8.54 13.77 31.30
C SER A 241 8.55 13.03 32.64
N GLN A 242 7.40 12.47 33.04
CA GLN A 242 7.25 11.62 34.23
C GLN A 242 7.23 10.12 33.88
N GLY A 243 7.60 9.76 32.64
CA GLY A 243 7.66 8.36 32.19
C GLY A 243 6.31 7.71 31.91
N LYS A 244 5.21 8.49 31.84
CA LYS A 244 3.82 8.02 31.75
C LYS A 244 3.12 8.29 30.41
N PHE A 245 3.90 8.37 29.33
CA PHE A 245 3.37 8.63 27.98
C PHE A 245 2.34 7.56 27.57
N TRP A 246 2.72 6.29 27.62
CA TRP A 246 1.91 5.19 27.09
C TRP A 246 0.66 4.93 27.95
N GLU A 247 0.78 5.12 29.26
CA GLU A 247 -0.34 5.00 30.20
C GLU A 247 -1.39 6.08 29.96
N LEU A 248 -1.00 7.35 29.85
CA LEU A 248 -1.95 8.43 29.59
C LEU A 248 -2.58 8.32 28.19
N GLN A 249 -1.77 7.95 27.20
CA GLN A 249 -2.25 7.61 25.85
C GLN A 249 -3.34 6.52 25.90
N SER A 250 -3.14 5.46 26.69
CA SER A 250 -4.10 4.36 26.80
C SER A 250 -5.40 4.82 27.46
N VAL A 251 -5.30 5.68 28.49
CA VAL A 251 -6.47 6.27 29.14
C VAL A 251 -7.25 7.12 28.14
N PHE A 252 -6.59 8.03 27.41
CA PHE A 252 -7.28 8.88 26.44
C PHE A 252 -8.01 8.08 25.35
N TYR A 253 -7.41 7.04 24.78
CA TYR A 253 -8.14 6.24 23.79
C TYR A 253 -9.31 5.43 24.37
N LYS A 254 -9.29 5.08 25.67
CA LYS A 254 -10.41 4.37 26.30
C LYS A 254 -11.62 5.26 26.54
N LYS A 255 -11.40 6.56 26.77
CA LYS A 255 -12.46 7.51 27.13
C LYS A 255 -13.19 8.07 25.89
N SER A 256 -14.30 8.76 26.11
CA SER A 256 -15.09 9.43 25.07
C SER A 256 -14.67 10.89 24.94
N ALA A 257 -14.82 11.49 23.76
CA ALA A 257 -14.33 12.86 23.50
C ALA A 257 -14.76 13.92 24.54
N PRO A 258 -16.03 13.97 25.02
CA PRO A 258 -16.43 14.91 26.06
C PRO A 258 -15.71 14.68 27.40
N ASP A 259 -15.50 13.41 27.76
CA ASP A 259 -14.86 13.02 29.02
C ASP A 259 -13.36 13.28 29.00
N ILE A 260 -12.71 13.11 27.84
CA ILE A 260 -11.26 13.24 27.73
C ILE A 260 -10.81 14.66 28.07
N LYS A 261 -11.41 15.69 27.45
CA LYS A 261 -11.05 17.10 27.66
C LYS A 261 -11.36 17.58 29.07
N THR A 262 -12.58 17.32 29.53
CA THR A 262 -13.09 17.90 30.77
C THR A 262 -12.42 17.31 32.02
N LYS A 263 -11.74 16.16 31.87
CA LYS A 263 -11.18 15.40 32.97
C LYS A 263 -9.70 15.04 32.78
N VAL A 264 -8.93 15.84 32.03
CA VAL A 264 -7.49 15.60 31.78
C VAL A 264 -6.71 15.33 33.08
N LEU A 265 -6.96 16.10 34.15
CA LEU A 265 -6.29 15.89 35.45
C LEU A 265 -6.73 14.61 36.18
N GLU A 266 -7.98 14.15 35.99
CA GLU A 266 -8.43 12.87 36.52
C GLU A 266 -7.76 11.73 35.76
N HIS A 267 -7.74 11.81 34.43
CA HIS A 267 -7.09 10.83 33.54
C HIS A 267 -5.58 10.75 33.78
N ALA A 268 -4.92 11.87 34.09
CA ALA A 268 -3.53 11.92 34.52
C ALA A 268 -3.29 11.10 35.80
N LYS A 269 -4.19 11.22 36.79
CA LYS A 269 -4.14 10.40 38.01
C LYS A 269 -4.38 8.92 37.71
N GLU A 270 -5.38 8.61 36.87
CA GLU A 270 -5.66 7.23 36.43
C GLU A 270 -4.45 6.60 35.71
N ALA A 271 -3.69 7.39 34.94
CA ALA A 271 -2.46 6.97 34.28
C ALA A 271 -1.25 6.79 35.23
N GLY A 272 -1.41 7.10 36.52
CA GLY A 272 -0.37 6.96 37.54
C GLY A 272 0.71 8.05 37.48
N ILE A 273 0.37 9.26 37.04
CA ILE A 273 1.27 10.42 37.08
C ILE A 273 1.48 10.84 38.53
N ALA A 274 2.74 10.85 38.97
CA ALA A 274 3.09 11.06 40.38
C ALA A 274 2.96 12.53 40.80
N ASN A 275 3.50 13.46 40.00
CA ASN A 275 3.46 14.88 40.28
C ASN A 275 2.40 15.57 39.41
N ILE A 276 1.15 15.57 39.90
CA ILE A 276 0.02 16.17 39.19
C ILE A 276 0.15 17.69 39.06
N GLN A 277 0.79 18.37 40.02
CA GLN A 277 0.95 19.82 39.94
C GLN A 277 1.94 20.23 38.85
N GLU A 278 3.06 19.52 38.76
CA GLU A 278 4.04 19.72 37.68
C GLU A 278 3.44 19.36 36.31
N PHE A 279 2.68 18.26 36.24
CA PHE A 279 1.94 17.91 35.03
C PHE A 279 0.97 19.01 34.60
N LYS A 280 0.17 19.52 35.55
CA LYS A 280 -0.80 20.60 35.30
C LYS A 280 -0.10 21.86 34.80
N ALA A 281 0.98 22.28 35.46
CA ALA A 281 1.74 23.46 35.05
C ALA A 281 2.36 23.28 33.65
N CYS A 282 2.91 22.11 33.34
CA CYS A 282 3.42 21.78 32.01
C CYS A 282 2.34 21.87 30.93
N TRP A 283 1.15 21.31 31.21
CA TRP A 283 0.04 21.26 30.27
C TRP A 283 -0.60 22.63 30.06
N GLU A 284 -0.90 23.38 31.13
CA GLU A 284 -1.52 24.71 31.05
C GLU A 284 -0.60 25.76 30.40
N SER A 285 0.72 25.60 30.54
CA SER A 285 1.70 26.46 29.86
C SER A 285 1.93 26.11 28.39
N GLN A 286 1.30 25.04 27.89
CA GLN A 286 1.49 24.56 26.51
C GLN A 286 2.96 24.27 26.19
N LYS A 287 3.73 23.78 27.17
CA LYS A 287 5.19 23.61 27.08
C LYS A 287 5.65 22.78 25.86
N HIS A 288 4.82 21.85 25.40
CA HIS A 288 5.14 20.95 24.30
C HIS A 288 4.46 21.30 22.97
N ARG A 289 3.84 22.48 22.87
CA ARG A 289 3.16 22.95 21.65
C ARG A 289 4.02 22.83 20.40
N ASP A 290 5.23 23.38 20.43
CA ASP A 290 6.13 23.38 19.27
C ASP A 290 6.58 21.97 18.87
N LYS A 291 6.68 21.06 19.85
CA LYS A 291 6.98 19.65 19.59
C LYS A 291 5.84 18.99 18.81
N VAL A 292 4.59 19.23 19.23
CA VAL A 292 3.41 18.71 18.54
C VAL A 292 3.27 19.33 17.15
N LEU A 293 3.49 20.64 16.99
CA LEU A 293 3.47 21.30 15.68
C LEU A 293 4.55 20.76 14.73
N LYS A 294 5.74 20.42 15.26
CA LYS A 294 6.79 19.75 14.50
C LYS A 294 6.38 18.35 14.05
N ASP A 295 5.67 17.59 14.90
CA ASP A 295 5.09 16.30 14.50
C ASP A 295 4.08 16.42 13.35
N ILE A 296 3.21 17.42 13.40
CA ILE A 296 2.27 17.72 12.31
C ILE A 296 3.04 18.08 11.04
N SER A 297 3.97 19.03 11.11
CA SER A 297 4.72 19.49 9.93
C SER A 297 5.46 18.36 9.24
N GLU A 298 6.15 17.52 10.01
CA GLU A 298 6.89 16.39 9.45
C GLU A 298 5.95 15.31 8.91
N GLY A 299 4.82 15.03 9.58
CA GLY A 299 3.80 14.13 9.04
C GLY A 299 3.21 14.64 7.71
N SER A 300 2.92 15.93 7.61
CA SER A 300 2.40 16.54 6.38
C SER A 300 3.42 16.50 5.24
N GLN A 301 4.72 16.67 5.53
CA GLN A 301 5.79 16.52 4.53
C GLN A 301 5.89 15.08 4.00
N LEU A 302 5.52 14.09 4.81
CA LEU A 302 5.46 12.68 4.44
C LEU A 302 4.13 12.31 3.74
N GLY A 303 3.17 13.23 3.67
CA GLY A 303 1.86 13.03 3.06
C GLY A 303 0.86 12.25 3.91
N ILE A 304 0.99 12.30 5.24
CA ILE A 304 0.02 11.76 6.20
C ILE A 304 -1.23 12.64 6.29
#